data_AF-A0A074VRM3-F1
#
_entry.id   AF-A0A074VRM3-F1
#
_cell.length_a   1.000
_cell.length_b   1.000
_cell.length_c   1.000
_cell.angle_alpha   90.00
_cell.angle_beta   90.00
_cell.angle_gamma   90.00
#
_symmetry.space_group_name_H-M   'P 1'
#
loop_
_entity.id
_entity.type
_entity.pdbx_description
1 polymer ?
#
loop_
_entity_poly.entity_id
_entity_poly.type
_entity_poly.pdbx_seq_one_letter_code
_entity_poly.pdbx_strand_id
1 'polypeptide(L)'
;LGHLTFSSKSAFLAAQGAQPNVPFEILNLWNTCNTVIIRWLSAQTPLPVQGISVATVVPAIKGQGGGFGTGEKKWQIENVVAEFNSGAWLGNLGYPECGSTSGAKGS
;
A
#
# COMPACT_ATOMS: atom_id res chain seq x y z
N LEU A 1 10.27 -9.77 -5.71
CA LEU A 1 9.19 -9.96 -4.69
C LEU A 1 9.81 -10.63 -3.47
N GLY A 2 9.88 -9.90 -2.35
CA GLY A 2 10.65 -10.26 -1.14
C GLY A 2 9.79 -10.62 0.07
N HIS A 3 10.44 -10.80 1.23
CA HIS A 3 9.83 -11.17 2.50
C HIS A 3 8.61 -10.30 2.88
N LEU A 4 7.61 -10.93 3.52
CA LEU A 4 6.40 -10.26 4.04
C LEU A 4 6.70 -9.04 4.91
N THR A 5 6.40 -7.83 4.44
CA THR A 5 6.54 -6.60 5.25
C THR A 5 5.73 -6.66 6.55
N PHE A 6 4.55 -7.29 6.51
CA PHE A 6 3.71 -7.54 7.68
C PHE A 6 3.22 -8.98 7.66
N SER A 7 3.35 -9.68 8.79
CA SER A 7 2.88 -11.06 8.94
C SER A 7 1.50 -11.17 9.64
N SER A 8 0.92 -10.05 10.05
CA SER A 8 -0.39 -10.04 10.74
C SER A 8 -1.24 -8.81 10.38
N LYS A 9 -2.56 -8.97 10.46
CA LYS A 9 -3.54 -7.89 10.24
C LYS A 9 -3.34 -6.74 11.23
N SER A 10 -3.04 -7.03 12.49
CA SER A 10 -2.82 -5.99 13.51
C SER A 10 -1.57 -5.16 13.22
N ALA A 11 -0.46 -5.80 12.83
CA ALA A 11 0.76 -5.09 12.44
C ALA A 11 0.54 -4.25 11.18
N PHE A 12 -0.18 -4.80 10.19
CA PHE A 12 -0.56 -4.06 8.99
C PHE A 12 -1.39 -2.81 9.34
N LEU A 13 -2.46 -2.95 10.13
CA LEU A 13 -3.32 -1.83 10.49
C LEU A 13 -2.60 -0.77 11.32
N ALA A 14 -1.74 -1.17 12.27
CA ALA A 14 -0.95 -0.24 13.07
C ALA A 14 0.03 0.57 12.19
N ALA A 15 0.72 -0.10 11.26
CA ALA A 15 1.66 0.58 10.37
C ALA A 15 0.96 1.48 9.34
N GLN A 16 -0.13 1.02 8.74
CA GLN A 16 -0.91 1.82 7.78
C GLN A 16 -1.61 3.00 8.46
N GLY A 17 -2.12 2.82 9.69
CA GLY A 17 -2.76 3.90 10.46
C GLY A 17 -1.78 4.98 10.94
N ALA A 18 -0.48 4.67 11.00
CA ALA A 18 0.57 5.63 11.32
C ALA A 18 1.07 6.42 10.09
N GLN A 19 0.74 5.98 8.87
CA GLN A 19 1.09 6.71 7.65
C GLN A 19 0.22 7.98 7.55
N PRO A 20 0.77 9.11 7.08
CA PRO A 20 -0.05 10.28 6.79
C PRO A 20 -1.06 9.96 5.69
N ASN A 21 -2.13 10.76 5.59
CA ASN A 21 -3.08 10.61 4.51
C ASN A 21 -2.40 10.89 3.16
N VAL A 22 -2.35 9.89 2.29
CA VAL A 22 -1.76 9.98 0.96
C VAL A 22 -2.88 9.91 -0.08
N PRO A 23 -2.98 10.90 -1.00
CA PRO A 23 -3.99 10.85 -2.06
C PRO A 23 -3.64 9.74 -3.05
N PHE A 24 -4.65 8.98 -3.48
CA PHE A 24 -4.51 7.99 -4.54
C PHE A 24 -5.62 8.13 -5.57
N GLU A 25 -5.24 8.00 -6.83
CA GLU A 25 -6.12 7.83 -7.98
C GLU A 25 -5.98 6.41 -8.52
N ILE A 26 -7.10 5.70 -8.70
CA ILE A 26 -7.11 4.40 -9.37
C ILE A 26 -7.06 4.67 -10.87
N LEU A 27 -5.96 4.29 -11.52
CA LEU A 27 -5.79 4.42 -12.96
C LEU A 27 -6.47 3.26 -13.71
N ASN A 28 -6.34 2.05 -13.16
CA ASN A 28 -6.91 0.85 -13.74
C ASN A 28 -7.24 -0.17 -12.63
N LEU A 29 -8.26 -0.98 -12.91
CA LEU A 29 -8.67 -2.07 -12.06
C LEU A 29 -8.95 -3.31 -12.92
N TRP A 30 -8.37 -4.43 -12.52
CA TRP A 30 -8.64 -5.74 -13.10
C TRP A 30 -8.97 -6.73 -11.99
N ASN A 31 -9.73 -7.76 -12.31
CA ASN A 31 -10.06 -8.80 -11.35
C ASN A 31 -10.15 -10.18 -12.00
N THR A 32 -9.86 -11.20 -11.19
CA THR A 32 -10.18 -12.60 -11.44
C THR A 32 -11.24 -13.05 -10.42
N CYS A 33 -11.42 -14.36 -10.24
CA CYS A 33 -12.32 -14.89 -9.22
C CYS A 33 -11.89 -14.55 -7.79
N ASN A 34 -10.59 -14.44 -7.53
CA ASN A 34 -10.02 -14.28 -6.19
C ASN A 34 -8.86 -13.28 -6.11
N THR A 35 -8.60 -12.54 -7.19
CA THR A 35 -7.55 -11.51 -7.22
C THR A 35 -8.13 -10.21 -7.73
N VAL A 36 -7.74 -9.10 -7.09
CA VAL A 36 -7.97 -7.74 -7.57
C VAL A 36 -6.61 -7.10 -7.82
N ILE A 37 -6.40 -6.57 -9.02
CA ILE A 37 -5.19 -5.88 -9.43
C ILE A 37 -5.54 -4.41 -9.62
N ILE A 38 -4.83 -3.52 -8.93
CA ILE A 38 -5.11 -2.10 -8.91
C ILE A 38 -3.83 -1.39 -9.36
N ARG A 39 -3.90 -0.64 -10.46
CA ARG A 39 -2.87 0.34 -10.78
C ARG A 39 -3.30 1.69 -10.22
N TRP A 40 -2.40 2.34 -9.50
CA TRP A 40 -2.70 3.60 -8.81
C TRP A 40 -1.61 4.64 -9.01
N LEU A 41 -2.00 5.90 -8.87
CA LEU A 41 -1.13 7.07 -8.85
C LEU A 41 -1.34 7.84 -7.55
N SER A 42 -0.25 8.16 -6.88
CA SER A 42 -0.24 9.09 -5.76
C SER A 42 0.36 10.42 -6.21
N ALA A 43 -0.43 11.49 -6.09
CA ALA A 43 -0.03 12.85 -6.41
C ALA A 43 0.83 13.51 -5.31
N GLN A 44 1.58 12.70 -4.55
CA GLN A 44 2.54 13.20 -3.57
C GLN A 44 3.59 14.10 -4.20
N THR A 45 4.07 15.04 -3.41
CA THR A 45 5.17 15.95 -3.75
C THR A 45 6.42 15.59 -2.95
N PRO A 46 7.64 15.82 -3.48
CA PRO A 46 7.95 16.41 -4.79
C PRO A 46 7.79 15.46 -5.99
N LEU A 47 7.78 14.15 -5.79
CA LEU A 47 7.75 13.19 -6.90
C LEU A 47 6.43 12.41 -6.90
N PRO A 48 5.64 12.40 -7.99
CA PRO A 48 4.50 11.51 -8.06
C PRO A 48 4.94 10.05 -7.96
N VAL A 49 4.17 9.23 -7.24
CA VAL A 49 4.47 7.81 -7.07
C VAL A 49 3.39 7.00 -7.76
N GLN A 50 3.77 6.18 -8.73
CA GLN A 50 2.88 5.21 -9.34
C GLN A 50 3.20 3.81 -8.80
N GLY A 51 2.17 3.00 -8.62
CA GLY A 51 2.33 1.62 -8.20
C GLY A 51 1.28 0.69 -8.76
N ILE A 52 1.50 -0.58 -8.45
CA ILE A 52 0.55 -1.66 -8.68
C ILE A 52 0.36 -2.43 -7.37
N SER A 53 -0.89 -2.70 -7.03
CA SER A 53 -1.27 -3.54 -5.89
C SER A 53 -2.01 -4.76 -6.38
N VAL A 54 -1.62 -5.94 -5.91
CA VAL A 54 -2.27 -7.21 -6.19
C VAL A 54 -2.80 -7.76 -4.88
N ALA A 55 -4.12 -7.83 -4.76
CA ALA A 55 -4.80 -8.32 -3.57
C ALA A 55 -5.47 -9.66 -3.83
N THR A 56 -5.21 -10.65 -2.98
CA THR A 56 -5.99 -11.89 -2.91
C THR A 56 -7.18 -11.68 -2.00
N VAL A 57 -8.37 -12.10 -2.44
CA VAL A 57 -9.62 -11.97 -1.70
C VAL A 57 -10.23 -13.32 -1.34
N VAL A 58 -10.86 -13.38 -0.19
CA VAL A 58 -11.58 -14.54 0.34
C VAL A 58 -12.99 -14.14 0.80
N PRO A 59 -13.94 -15.08 0.94
CA PRO A 59 -15.21 -14.80 1.58
C PRO A 59 -15.00 -14.15 2.95
N ALA A 60 -15.82 -13.14 3.26
CA ALA A 60 -15.68 -12.40 4.49
C ALA A 60 -16.05 -13.28 5.71
N ILE A 61 -15.21 -13.22 6.74
CA ILE A 61 -15.47 -13.91 8.00
C ILE A 61 -16.39 -13.04 8.85
N LYS A 62 -17.53 -13.61 9.27
CA LYS A 62 -18.50 -12.92 10.13
C LYS A 62 -17.83 -12.42 11.42
N GLY A 63 -18.06 -11.17 11.77
CA GLY A 63 -17.46 -10.53 12.95
C GLY A 63 -16.05 -9.94 12.73
N GLN A 64 -15.45 -10.05 11.54
CA GLN A 64 -14.12 -9.50 11.24
C GLN A 64 -14.14 -8.27 10.30
N GLY A 65 -15.16 -7.42 10.44
CA GLY A 65 -15.30 -6.20 9.63
C GLY A 65 -16.29 -6.31 8.47
N GLY A 66 -17.08 -7.40 8.40
CA GLY A 66 -18.27 -7.51 7.55
C GLY A 66 -18.03 -7.70 6.05
N GLY A 67 -16.84 -7.33 5.55
CA GLY A 67 -16.48 -7.41 4.15
C GLY A 67 -17.30 -6.50 3.23
N PHE A 68 -16.97 -6.51 1.95
CA PHE A 68 -17.66 -5.75 0.90
C PHE A 68 -18.31 -6.71 -0.11
N GLY A 69 -19.48 -6.34 -0.65
CA GLY A 69 -20.22 -7.17 -1.60
C GLY A 69 -21.74 -7.01 -1.48
N THR A 70 -22.49 -7.81 -2.24
CA THR A 70 -23.95 -7.70 -2.36
C THR A 70 -24.63 -8.94 -1.77
N GLY A 71 -25.72 -8.74 -1.03
CA GLY A 71 -26.44 -9.82 -0.34
C GLY A 71 -25.54 -10.55 0.67
N GLU A 72 -25.64 -11.87 0.71
CA GLU A 72 -24.86 -12.73 1.61
C GLU A 72 -23.41 -12.94 1.14
N LYS A 73 -23.11 -12.64 -0.13
CA LYS A 73 -21.77 -12.80 -0.70
C LYS A 73 -20.91 -11.57 -0.39
N LYS A 74 -20.22 -11.62 0.74
CA LYS A 74 -19.25 -10.61 1.18
C LYS A 74 -17.83 -11.14 1.01
N TRP A 75 -16.91 -10.25 0.66
CA TRP A 75 -15.49 -10.53 0.42
C TRP A 75 -14.61 -9.64 1.27
N GLN A 76 -13.42 -10.12 1.59
CA GLN A 76 -12.39 -9.35 2.26
C GLN A 76 -11.02 -9.64 1.65
N ILE A 77 -10.10 -8.69 1.78
CA ILE A 77 -8.71 -8.88 1.40
C ILE A 77 -8.05 -9.78 2.45
N GLU A 78 -7.40 -10.84 1.98
CA GLU A 78 -6.59 -11.74 2.81
C GLU A 78 -5.12 -11.31 2.77
N ASN A 79 -4.62 -11.04 1.56
CA ASN A 79 -3.23 -10.69 1.30
C ASN A 79 -3.17 -9.58 0.27
N VAL A 80 -2.21 -8.67 0.42
CA VAL A 80 -1.91 -7.65 -0.59
C VAL A 80 -0.40 -7.50 -0.74
N VAL A 81 0.06 -7.51 -1.99
CA VAL A 81 1.42 -7.12 -2.34
C VAL A 81 1.35 -5.86 -3.19
N ALA A 82 2.28 -4.93 -2.97
CA ALA A 82 2.37 -3.70 -3.75
C ALA A 82 3.79 -3.49 -4.22
N GLU A 83 3.93 -3.00 -5.45
CA GLU A 83 5.21 -2.61 -6.03
C GLU A 83 5.09 -1.17 -6.54
N PHE A 84 6.03 -0.34 -6.10
CA PHE A 84 6.12 1.09 -6.40
C PHE A 84 7.53 1.60 -6.10
N ASN A 85 7.84 2.83 -6.49
CA ASN A 85 9.11 3.47 -6.17
C ASN A 85 9.16 3.85 -4.67
N SER A 86 9.70 2.96 -3.83
CA SER A 86 9.80 3.17 -2.37
C SER A 86 10.70 4.34 -1.98
N GLY A 87 11.74 4.61 -2.76
CA GLY A 87 12.64 5.75 -2.51
C GLY A 87 11.94 7.09 -2.68
N ALA A 88 11.16 7.25 -3.75
CA ALA A 88 10.33 8.45 -3.95
C ALA A 88 9.24 8.54 -2.88
N TRP A 89 8.60 7.42 -2.53
CA TRP A 89 7.60 7.36 -1.46
C TRP A 89 8.14 7.86 -0.13
N LEU A 90 9.26 7.29 0.34
CA LEU A 90 9.88 7.67 1.61
C LEU A 90 10.45 9.10 1.56
N GLY A 91 11.04 9.50 0.43
CA GLY A 91 11.50 10.89 0.22
C GLY A 91 10.38 11.91 0.35
N ASN A 92 9.22 11.65 -0.26
CA ASN A 92 8.03 12.51 -0.14
C ASN A 92 7.49 12.57 1.30
N LEU A 93 7.63 11.49 2.06
CA LEU A 93 7.23 11.42 3.47
C LEU A 93 8.26 12.06 4.42
N GLY A 94 9.39 12.57 3.91
CA GLY A 94 10.45 13.17 4.72
C GLY A 94 11.41 12.18 5.36
N TYR A 95 11.43 10.93 4.91
CA TYR A 95 12.31 9.85 5.39
C TYR A 95 13.25 9.34 4.29
N PRO A 96 14.05 10.18 3.63
CA PRO A 96 14.92 9.70 2.55
C PRO A 96 15.86 8.60 3.07
N GLU A 97 15.94 7.48 2.34
CA GLU A 97 16.80 6.33 2.68
C GLU A 97 18.29 6.72 2.74
N CYS A 98 18.65 7.87 2.16
CA CYS A 98 19.93 8.53 2.34
C CYS A 98 19.68 9.92 2.95
N GLY A 99 20.03 10.10 4.23
CA GLY A 99 20.18 11.44 4.77
C GLY A 99 21.30 12.15 4.00
N SER A 100 21.02 13.34 3.46
CA SER A 100 22.09 14.21 2.97
C SER A 100 23.05 14.45 4.13
N THR A 101 24.25 13.86 4.07
CA THR A 101 25.37 14.25 4.94
C THR A 101 25.81 15.65 4.52
N SER A 102 25.05 16.66 4.92
CA SER A 102 25.50 18.05 4.88
C SER A 102 26.62 18.20 5.91
N GLY A 103 27.88 17.99 5.49
CA GLY A 103 29.01 18.23 6.39
C GLY A 103 30.39 17.68 6.04
N ALA A 104 30.72 17.39 4.78
CA ALA A 104 32.14 17.34 4.39
C ALA A 104 32.62 18.79 4.18
N LYS A 105 32.91 19.51 5.27
CA LYS A 105 33.76 20.72 5.18
C LYS A 105 35.21 20.24 5.13
N GLY A 106 35.75 20.20 3.92
CA GLY A 106 37.18 20.43 3.74
C GLY A 106 37.49 21.89 4.05
N SER A 107 38.33 22.12 5.04
CA SER A 107 39.44 23.09 5.03
C SER A 107 40.33 22.84 6.25
#